data_AF-A0A3M2LEZ8-F1
#
_entry.id   AF-A0A3M2LEZ8-F1
#
_cell.length_a   1.000
_cell.length_b   1.000
_cell.length_c   1.000
_cell.angle_alpha   90.00
_cell.angle_beta   90.00
_cell.angle_gamma   90.00
#
_symmetry.space_group_name_H-M   'P 1'
#
loop_
_entity.id
_entity.type
_entity.pdbx_description
1 polymer ?
#
loop_
_entity_poly.entity_id
_entity_poly.type
_entity_poly.pdbx_seq_one_letter_code
_entity_poly.pdbx_strand_id
1 'polypeptide(L)'
;MGTPIDWAPPLAGRAIAIMCMPCQFDRGYFVPTSSLVLADLSGSQQPHPVLELARALATPTVPMPPEAKTILVIFDDLDPARNWMLPPGTDGAAAVREAWPAARAAAVEALAVAPLPVEVVALSEFLASDRERYEQLLNEYAERLARCLDDPGGATAARQVMRRQMQRRARWGSSRVDVDDARQRAARCVANYAVQGDLVVAGRAAGYLSWSEEEIPTMAVFDPRIADVVVDLPSPIPASGSRALVDEALPPGPRWAELRETLPLYLDDLPRTPGAVAPGLAADAVAAVGKILTPGLVEVGEAEVTALNAILPGGPTNRARVRELLDGLLGLLRQGPDPGRVWLVDEFARKITAHLIARYDDEDIEVEHARHRLIVDALVEAFPADQQVALVLSGSLVSAPAGVWHPYLSDIDVMPVRIQTPTSDEVTALQDVYDRVGRPDWLYLNMGSCIGVGGVTEEPRSRLFVVERAADLTAAERVLITHLARQTRLIAGPPTIWQAFCEVHGLAA
;
A
#
# COMPACT_ATOMS: atom_id res chain seq x y z
N MET A 1 17.70 29.39 -30.84
CA MET A 1 17.56 29.71 -29.40
C MET A 1 16.37 30.65 -29.30
N GLY A 2 15.22 30.12 -28.89
CA GLY A 2 13.97 30.90 -28.79
C GLY A 2 14.01 31.82 -27.57
N THR A 3 13.24 32.90 -27.63
CA THR A 3 13.08 33.87 -26.54
C THR A 3 12.57 33.13 -25.28
N PRO A 4 13.17 33.35 -24.09
CA PRO A 4 12.70 32.72 -22.86
C PRO A 4 11.23 33.08 -22.60
N ILE A 5 10.41 32.04 -22.42
CA ILE A 5 8.98 32.18 -22.14
C ILE A 5 8.85 32.52 -20.66
N ASP A 6 8.29 33.69 -20.34
CA ASP A 6 7.94 34.04 -18.96
C ASP A 6 6.54 33.47 -18.65
N TRP A 7 6.51 32.36 -17.91
CA TRP A 7 5.30 31.79 -17.28
C TRP A 7 5.18 32.45 -15.90
N ALA A 8 4.37 33.48 -15.74
CA ALA A 8 4.15 34.12 -14.43
C ALA A 8 2.68 33.97 -14.01
N PRO A 9 2.30 33.52 -12.77
CA PRO A 9 3.04 33.09 -11.55
C PRO A 9 2.47 31.78 -10.86
N PRO A 10 2.79 31.39 -9.59
CA PRO A 10 4.06 31.28 -8.88
C PRO A 10 4.47 29.79 -8.69
N LEU A 11 5.47 29.30 -9.42
CA LEU A 11 6.15 28.06 -9.04
C LEU A 11 7.28 28.31 -8.03
N ALA A 12 7.65 29.59 -7.84
CA ALA A 12 8.59 30.02 -6.82
C ALA A 12 8.18 29.53 -5.42
N GLY A 13 9.11 28.86 -4.75
CA GLY A 13 8.90 28.27 -3.42
C GLY A 13 8.03 27.01 -3.42
N ARG A 14 7.78 26.40 -4.58
CA ARG A 14 7.07 25.12 -4.73
C ARG A 14 8.00 24.05 -5.29
N ALA A 15 8.05 22.89 -4.64
CA ALA A 15 8.57 21.68 -5.26
C ALA A 15 7.45 21.04 -6.11
N ILE A 16 7.75 20.55 -7.31
CA ILE A 16 6.72 20.15 -8.28
C ILE A 16 6.92 18.72 -8.73
N ALA A 17 5.84 17.94 -8.77
CA ALA A 17 5.77 16.72 -9.57
C ALA A 17 4.71 16.90 -10.66
N ILE A 18 4.99 16.47 -11.89
CA ILE A 18 4.01 16.43 -12.98
C ILE A 18 3.87 14.98 -13.40
N MET A 19 2.65 14.44 -13.37
CA MET A 19 2.37 13.02 -13.58
C MET A 19 1.28 12.84 -14.62
N CYS A 20 1.23 11.69 -15.28
CA CYS A 20 0.12 11.33 -16.15
C CYS A 20 -1.20 11.21 -15.36
N MET A 21 -2.34 11.27 -16.04
CA MET A 21 -3.62 10.88 -15.43
C MET A 21 -3.63 9.37 -15.13
N PRO A 22 -4.30 8.94 -14.05
CA PRO A 22 -4.52 7.53 -13.81
C PRO A 22 -5.35 6.90 -14.92
N CYS A 23 -4.94 5.72 -15.36
CA CYS A 23 -5.50 5.05 -16.52
C CYS A 23 -5.50 3.54 -16.36
N GLN A 24 -6.57 2.90 -16.82
CA GLN A 24 -6.70 1.46 -16.86
C GLN A 24 -6.68 0.95 -18.30
N PHE A 25 -6.23 -0.29 -18.47
CA PHE A 25 -6.28 -0.96 -19.77
C PHE A 25 -7.61 -1.70 -19.91
N ASP A 26 -8.44 -1.28 -20.87
CA ASP A 26 -9.70 -1.94 -21.20
C ASP A 26 -9.81 -2.18 -22.71
N ARG A 27 -10.00 -3.43 -23.12
CA ARG A 27 -10.21 -3.86 -24.52
C ARG A 27 -9.21 -3.28 -25.53
N GLY A 28 -7.95 -3.09 -25.14
CA GLY A 28 -6.93 -2.52 -26.03
C GLY A 28 -6.81 -0.99 -25.96
N TYR A 29 -7.46 -0.34 -24.99
CA TYR A 29 -7.50 1.10 -24.85
C TYR A 29 -7.07 1.53 -23.44
N PHE A 30 -6.53 2.75 -23.34
CA PHE A 30 -6.18 3.41 -22.09
C PHE A 30 -7.35 4.30 -21.70
N VAL A 31 -8.06 3.95 -20.62
CA VAL A 31 -9.30 4.62 -20.21
C VAL A 31 -9.07 5.38 -18.91
N PRO A 32 -9.48 6.67 -18.80
CA PRO A 32 -9.29 7.43 -17.57
C PRO A 32 -10.04 6.78 -16.43
N THR A 33 -9.47 6.80 -15.24
CA THR A 33 -10.07 6.15 -14.07
C THR A 33 -9.86 6.98 -12.81
N SER A 34 -10.80 6.85 -11.89
CA SER A 34 -10.71 7.42 -10.53
C SER A 34 -9.71 6.66 -9.65
N SER A 35 -9.23 5.53 -10.15
CA SER A 35 -8.34 4.60 -9.47
C SER A 35 -6.90 5.03 -9.61
N LEU A 36 -6.07 4.92 -8.56
CA LEU A 36 -4.66 5.32 -8.61
C LEU A 36 -3.80 4.24 -9.28
N VAL A 37 -4.08 4.02 -10.56
CA VAL A 37 -3.46 2.99 -11.39
C VAL A 37 -2.89 3.58 -12.67
N LEU A 38 -1.86 2.95 -13.18
CA LEU A 38 -1.25 3.29 -14.46
C LEU A 38 -1.15 2.03 -15.31
N ALA A 39 -1.85 2.02 -16.44
CA ALA A 39 -1.69 0.99 -17.45
C ALA A 39 -0.42 1.23 -18.27
N ASP A 40 0.25 0.16 -18.63
CA ASP A 40 1.39 0.18 -19.55
C ASP A 40 0.99 -0.32 -20.95
N LEU A 41 1.94 -0.23 -21.89
CA LEU A 41 1.75 -0.73 -23.25
C LEU A 41 1.66 -2.27 -23.32
N SER A 42 2.04 -3.03 -22.28
CA SER A 42 1.80 -4.48 -22.22
C SER A 42 0.31 -4.80 -22.01
N GLY A 43 -0.48 -3.82 -21.57
CA GLY A 43 -1.82 -4.02 -21.04
C GLY A 43 -1.83 -4.44 -19.57
N SER A 44 -0.67 -4.40 -18.92
CA SER A 44 -0.55 -4.59 -17.48
C SER A 44 -0.94 -3.31 -16.76
N GLN A 45 -1.45 -3.45 -15.53
CA GLN A 45 -1.80 -2.33 -14.67
C GLN A 45 -0.93 -2.38 -13.41
N GLN A 46 -0.35 -1.25 -13.06
CA GLN A 46 0.50 -1.10 -11.89
C GLN A 46 0.03 0.09 -11.04
N PRO A 47 0.47 0.19 -9.77
CA PRO A 47 0.20 1.35 -8.94
C PRO A 47 0.64 2.63 -9.64
N HIS A 48 -0.15 3.71 -9.53
CA HIS A 48 0.19 4.98 -10.15
C HIS A 48 1.45 5.60 -9.50
N PRO A 49 2.35 6.26 -10.26
CA PRO A 49 3.59 6.86 -9.74
C PRO A 49 3.42 7.83 -8.55
N VAL A 50 2.23 8.40 -8.38
CA VAL A 50 1.90 9.23 -7.21
C VAL A 50 2.10 8.49 -5.88
N LEU A 51 1.92 7.16 -5.88
CA LEU A 51 2.13 6.32 -4.71
C LEU A 51 3.63 6.13 -4.44
N GLU A 52 4.47 6.06 -5.47
CA GLU A 52 5.93 6.04 -5.30
C GLU A 52 6.44 7.38 -4.78
N LEU A 53 5.93 8.49 -5.33
CA LEU A 53 6.23 9.82 -4.82
C LEU A 53 5.84 9.97 -3.35
N ALA A 54 4.63 9.55 -2.97
CA ALA A 54 4.17 9.61 -1.59
C ALA A 54 5.04 8.75 -0.64
N ARG A 55 5.53 7.59 -1.09
CA ARG A 55 6.51 6.77 -0.32
C ARG A 55 7.84 7.48 -0.16
N ALA A 56 8.38 8.05 -1.24
CA ALA A 56 9.61 8.83 -1.16
C ALA A 56 9.44 9.94 -0.13
N LEU A 57 8.39 10.74 -0.25
CA LEU A 57 8.06 11.86 0.65
C LEU A 57 7.86 11.46 2.13
N ALA A 58 7.41 10.24 2.42
CA ALA A 58 7.31 9.75 3.80
C ALA A 58 8.67 9.55 4.48
N THR A 59 9.77 9.49 3.72
CA THR A 59 11.12 9.26 4.26
C THR A 59 11.62 10.52 4.98
N PRO A 60 12.07 10.45 6.25
CA PRO A 60 12.50 11.64 7.01
C PRO A 60 13.67 12.41 6.40
N THR A 61 14.42 11.79 5.48
CA THR A 61 15.65 12.31 4.88
C THR A 61 15.47 12.79 3.45
N VAL A 62 14.23 12.93 2.93
CA VAL A 62 14.05 13.45 1.56
C VAL A 62 14.69 14.84 1.44
N PRO A 63 15.63 15.03 0.51
CA PRO A 63 16.28 16.32 0.33
C PRO A 63 15.29 17.30 -0.30
N MET A 64 14.62 18.11 0.52
CA MET A 64 13.78 19.20 0.01
C MET A 64 14.61 20.46 -0.21
N PRO A 65 14.42 21.18 -1.33
CA PRO A 65 15.02 22.50 -1.53
C PRO A 65 14.65 23.44 -0.37
N PRO A 66 15.60 24.18 0.23
CA PRO A 66 15.35 25.05 1.39
C PRO A 66 14.26 26.10 1.17
N GLU A 67 14.07 26.53 -0.08
CA GLU A 67 13.06 27.50 -0.50
C GLU A 67 11.67 26.88 -0.71
N ALA A 68 11.55 25.56 -0.78
CA ALA A 68 10.28 24.87 -0.96
C ALA A 68 9.41 24.96 0.31
N LYS A 69 8.23 25.56 0.17
CA LYS A 69 7.24 25.72 1.25
C LYS A 69 6.03 24.81 1.08
N THR A 70 5.76 24.39 -0.15
CA THR A 70 4.64 23.52 -0.52
C THR A 70 5.08 22.59 -1.64
N ILE A 71 4.43 21.43 -1.75
CA ILE A 71 4.56 20.52 -2.88
C ILE A 71 3.34 20.69 -3.78
N LEU A 72 3.56 20.86 -5.07
CA LEU A 72 2.51 20.92 -6.09
C LEU A 72 2.59 19.66 -6.95
N VAL A 73 1.56 18.82 -6.90
CA VAL A 73 1.44 17.63 -7.75
C VAL A 73 0.41 17.94 -8.84
N ILE A 74 0.87 17.98 -10.08
CA ILE A 74 0.07 18.27 -11.26
C ILE A 74 -0.22 16.97 -12.00
N PHE A 75 -1.49 16.65 -12.21
CA PHE A 75 -1.91 15.55 -13.07
C PHE A 75 -2.22 16.08 -14.47
N ASP A 76 -1.54 15.58 -15.49
CA ASP A 76 -1.71 16.01 -16.87
C ASP A 76 -2.98 15.42 -17.50
N ASP A 77 -4.10 16.10 -17.26
CA ASP A 77 -5.41 15.83 -17.82
C ASP A 77 -5.57 16.22 -19.30
N LEU A 78 -4.56 16.89 -19.88
CA LEU A 78 -4.54 17.27 -21.28
C LEU A 78 -3.88 16.19 -22.16
N ASP A 79 -2.95 15.40 -21.60
CA ASP A 79 -2.29 14.28 -22.28
C ASP A 79 -3.26 13.23 -22.87
N PRO A 80 -4.34 12.81 -22.18
CA PRO A 80 -5.27 11.80 -22.71
C PRO A 80 -5.86 12.14 -24.06
N ALA A 81 -6.23 13.41 -24.28
CA ALA A 81 -6.79 13.86 -25.56
C ALA A 81 -5.74 13.85 -26.70
N ARG A 82 -4.45 13.86 -26.37
CA ARG A 82 -3.35 13.98 -27.34
C ARG A 82 -2.68 12.64 -27.64
N ASN A 83 -2.48 11.82 -26.61
CA ASN A 83 -1.53 10.71 -26.65
C ASN A 83 -2.15 9.36 -26.27
N TRP A 84 -3.29 9.32 -25.59
CA TRP A 84 -3.91 8.05 -25.23
C TRP A 84 -4.58 7.38 -26.43
N MET A 85 -4.53 6.06 -26.41
CA MET A 85 -5.32 5.23 -27.32
C MET A 85 -6.65 5.02 -26.63
N LEU A 86 -7.51 6.03 -26.66
CA LEU A 86 -8.88 5.98 -26.16
C LEU A 86 -9.75 5.15 -27.10
N PRO A 87 -10.86 4.56 -26.61
CA PRO A 87 -11.84 3.93 -27.49
C PRO A 87 -12.35 4.91 -28.55
N PRO A 88 -12.63 4.45 -29.79
CA PRO A 88 -13.16 5.30 -30.84
C PRO A 88 -14.46 6.00 -30.40
N GLY A 89 -14.54 7.32 -30.61
CA GLY A 89 -15.71 8.13 -30.24
C GLY A 89 -15.75 8.59 -28.78
N THR A 90 -14.77 8.22 -27.95
CA THR A 90 -14.64 8.73 -26.58
C THR A 90 -14.15 10.18 -26.57
N ASP A 91 -14.90 11.08 -25.94
CA ASP A 91 -14.39 12.39 -25.54
C ASP A 91 -13.49 12.21 -24.31
N GLY A 92 -12.17 12.17 -24.54
CA GLY A 92 -11.18 12.02 -23.48
C GLY A 92 -11.28 13.08 -22.39
N ALA A 93 -11.64 14.32 -22.75
CA ALA A 93 -11.78 15.39 -21.77
C ALA A 93 -13.02 15.19 -20.89
N ALA A 94 -14.12 14.66 -21.44
CA ALA A 94 -15.28 14.28 -20.64
C ALA A 94 -14.96 13.12 -19.69
N ALA A 95 -14.29 12.08 -20.18
CA ALA A 95 -13.90 10.93 -19.37
C ALA A 95 -12.97 11.32 -18.21
N VAL A 96 -12.02 12.22 -18.44
CA VAL A 96 -11.16 12.74 -17.35
C VAL A 96 -11.96 13.58 -16.35
N ARG A 97 -12.85 14.48 -16.81
CA ARG A 97 -13.69 15.29 -15.90
C ARG A 97 -14.55 14.42 -14.97
N GLU A 98 -15.01 13.27 -15.45
CA GLU A 98 -15.79 12.31 -14.66
C GLU A 98 -14.92 11.61 -13.61
N ALA A 99 -13.73 11.13 -14.01
CA ALA A 99 -12.81 10.39 -13.14
C ALA A 99 -12.07 11.28 -12.11
N TRP A 100 -11.77 12.53 -12.48
CA TRP A 100 -10.83 13.39 -11.78
C TRP A 100 -11.17 13.67 -10.30
N PRO A 101 -12.42 14.00 -9.90
CA PRO A 101 -12.70 14.33 -8.50
C PRO A 101 -12.33 13.22 -7.52
N ALA A 102 -12.59 11.97 -7.90
CA ALA A 102 -12.28 10.80 -7.07
C ALA A 102 -10.79 10.44 -7.12
N ALA A 103 -10.14 10.49 -8.30
CA ALA A 103 -8.69 10.32 -8.41
C ALA A 103 -7.92 11.34 -7.58
N ARG A 104 -8.33 12.61 -7.63
CA ARG A 104 -7.75 13.71 -6.85
C ARG A 104 -7.89 13.45 -5.36
N ALA A 105 -9.07 13.05 -4.88
CA ALA A 105 -9.29 12.74 -3.48
C ALA A 105 -8.37 11.61 -2.98
N ALA A 106 -8.24 10.54 -3.77
CA ALA A 106 -7.34 9.43 -3.45
C ALA A 106 -5.86 9.87 -3.43
N ALA A 107 -5.43 10.70 -4.38
CA ALA A 107 -4.07 11.22 -4.43
C ALA A 107 -3.75 12.13 -3.23
N VAL A 108 -4.69 13.00 -2.84
CA VAL A 108 -4.57 13.85 -1.64
C VAL A 108 -4.43 13.00 -0.37
N GLU A 109 -5.22 11.93 -0.25
CA GLU A 109 -5.11 11.00 0.88
C GLU A 109 -3.74 10.32 0.92
N ALA A 110 -3.24 9.82 -0.21
CA ALA A 110 -1.93 9.17 -0.31
C ALA A 110 -0.78 10.12 0.06
N LEU A 111 -0.87 11.38 -0.33
CA LEU A 111 0.15 12.41 -0.12
C LEU A 111 0.08 13.11 1.24
N ALA A 112 -0.87 12.73 2.12
CA ALA A 112 -1.03 13.31 3.45
C ALA A 112 0.19 13.14 4.37
N VAL A 113 1.09 12.20 4.03
CA VAL A 113 2.33 11.90 4.77
C VAL A 113 3.52 12.78 4.38
N ALA A 114 3.36 13.67 3.41
CA ALA A 114 4.45 14.50 2.92
C ALA A 114 4.97 15.51 3.97
N PRO A 115 6.26 15.88 3.92
CA PRO A 115 6.88 16.75 4.92
C PRO A 115 6.47 18.22 4.78
N LEU A 116 5.85 18.58 3.65
CA LEU A 116 5.34 19.91 3.33
C LEU A 116 3.88 19.81 2.93
N PRO A 117 3.07 20.88 3.09
CA PRO A 117 1.70 20.91 2.58
C PRO A 117 1.66 20.62 1.08
N VAL A 118 0.72 19.74 0.68
CA VAL A 118 0.59 19.28 -0.70
C VAL A 118 -0.66 19.86 -1.36
N GLU A 119 -0.50 20.39 -2.56
CA GLU A 119 -1.57 20.82 -3.45
C GLU A 119 -1.63 19.86 -4.65
N VAL A 120 -2.80 19.24 -4.88
CA VAL A 120 -3.04 18.35 -6.03
C VAL A 120 -4.03 19.01 -6.99
N VAL A 121 -3.63 19.18 -8.25
CA VAL A 121 -4.40 19.89 -9.29
C VAL A 121 -4.29 19.20 -10.66
N ALA A 122 -5.26 19.43 -11.53
CA ALA A 122 -5.14 19.06 -12.93
C ALA A 122 -4.32 20.11 -13.70
N LEU A 123 -3.61 19.71 -14.75
CA LEU A 123 -2.81 20.63 -15.57
C LEU A 123 -3.70 21.71 -16.21
N SER A 124 -4.91 21.38 -16.64
CA SER A 124 -5.87 22.35 -17.19
C SER A 124 -6.34 23.38 -16.16
N GLU A 125 -6.47 22.99 -14.89
CA GLU A 125 -6.78 23.89 -13.77
C GLU A 125 -5.59 24.81 -13.48
N PHE A 126 -4.37 24.24 -13.43
CA PHE A 126 -3.14 25.00 -13.21
C PHE A 126 -2.89 26.04 -14.31
N LEU A 127 -3.13 25.67 -15.57
CA LEU A 127 -2.92 26.52 -16.74
C LEU A 127 -4.07 27.49 -17.02
N ALA A 128 -5.09 27.65 -16.17
CA ALA A 128 -6.38 28.29 -16.52
C ALA A 128 -6.31 29.51 -17.48
N SER A 129 -5.35 30.42 -17.29
CA SER A 129 -5.10 31.61 -18.15
C SER A 129 -4.13 31.39 -19.32
N ASP A 130 -3.29 30.37 -19.27
CA ASP A 130 -2.12 30.14 -20.14
C ASP A 130 -2.26 28.88 -21.01
N ARG A 131 -3.40 28.19 -20.94
CA ARG A 131 -3.66 26.95 -21.69
C ARG A 131 -3.43 27.10 -23.20
N GLU A 132 -3.90 28.18 -23.81
CA GLU A 132 -3.73 28.40 -25.25
C GLU A 132 -2.24 28.52 -25.64
N ARG A 133 -1.47 29.24 -24.82
CA ARG A 133 -0.02 29.39 -25.01
C ARG A 133 0.71 28.05 -24.85
N TYR A 134 0.31 27.24 -23.87
CA TYR A 134 0.83 25.89 -23.69
C TYR A 134 0.60 25.00 -24.91
N GLU A 135 -0.63 24.97 -25.44
CA GLU A 135 -0.96 24.18 -26.64
C GLU A 135 -0.21 24.65 -27.89
N GLN A 136 -0.03 25.97 -28.06
CA GLN A 136 0.76 26.53 -29.16
C GLN A 136 2.21 26.03 -29.11
N LEU A 137 2.86 26.14 -27.94
CA LEU A 137 4.24 25.70 -27.77
C LEU A 137 4.40 24.18 -27.96
N LEU A 138 3.45 23.40 -27.46
CA LEU A 138 3.44 21.95 -27.65
C LEU A 138 3.39 21.58 -29.13
N ASN A 139 2.52 22.24 -29.91
CA ASN A 139 2.43 22.00 -31.35
C ASN A 139 3.73 22.37 -32.08
N GLU A 140 4.34 23.51 -31.75
CA GLU A 140 5.63 23.91 -32.30
C GLU A 140 6.74 22.88 -31.99
N TYR A 141 6.77 22.36 -30.76
CA TYR A 141 7.74 21.35 -30.33
C TYR A 141 7.47 20.01 -31.03
N ALA A 142 6.21 19.59 -31.13
CA ALA A 142 5.83 18.35 -31.81
C ALA A 142 6.23 18.38 -33.29
N GLU A 143 6.00 19.48 -34.00
CA GLU A 143 6.42 19.61 -35.41
C GLU A 143 7.93 19.51 -35.59
N ARG A 144 8.71 20.13 -34.68
CA ARG A 144 10.17 20.04 -34.69
C ARG A 144 10.65 18.61 -34.41
N LEU A 145 10.01 17.92 -33.47
CA LEU A 145 10.34 16.54 -33.10
C LEU A 145 9.94 15.52 -34.18
N ALA A 146 8.81 15.71 -34.85
CA ALA A 146 8.37 14.82 -35.93
C ALA A 146 9.38 14.80 -37.10
N ARG A 147 10.04 15.93 -37.37
CA ARG A 147 11.07 16.06 -38.41
C ARG A 147 12.47 15.62 -37.96
N CYS A 148 12.70 15.42 -36.66
CA CYS A 148 14.05 15.21 -36.15
C CYS A 148 14.67 13.86 -36.55
N LEU A 149 13.84 12.84 -36.84
CA LEU A 149 14.31 11.52 -37.24
C LEU A 149 14.87 11.52 -38.67
N ASP A 150 14.43 12.46 -39.51
CA ASP A 150 14.83 12.56 -40.91
C ASP A 150 16.04 13.49 -41.12
N ASP A 151 16.47 14.23 -40.09
CA ASP A 151 17.60 15.16 -40.12
C ASP A 151 18.89 14.53 -39.54
N PRO A 152 19.91 14.22 -40.37
CA PRO A 152 21.19 13.71 -39.92
C PRO A 152 21.95 14.68 -38.99
N GLY A 153 21.72 15.99 -39.13
CA GLY A 153 22.36 17.06 -38.36
C GLY A 153 21.62 17.52 -37.10
N GLY A 154 20.42 16.99 -36.83
CA GLY A 154 19.59 17.42 -35.69
C GLY A 154 20.17 17.08 -34.31
N ALA A 155 19.68 17.75 -33.26
CA ALA A 155 20.13 17.53 -31.88
C ALA A 155 20.05 16.04 -31.48
N THR A 156 21.20 15.47 -31.06
CA THR A 156 21.35 14.03 -30.77
C THR A 156 20.38 13.55 -29.68
N ALA A 157 20.12 14.38 -28.66
CA ALA A 157 19.22 14.06 -27.56
C ALA A 157 17.76 13.88 -28.02
N ALA A 158 17.22 14.84 -28.77
CA ALA A 158 15.86 14.77 -29.33
C ALA A 158 15.65 13.51 -30.18
N ARG A 159 16.63 13.15 -31.01
CA ARG A 159 16.60 11.93 -31.83
C ARG A 159 16.60 10.66 -31.00
N GLN A 160 17.40 10.60 -29.93
CA GLN A 160 17.45 9.43 -29.05
C GLN A 160 16.14 9.20 -28.32
N VAL A 161 15.56 10.26 -27.73
CA VAL A 161 14.27 10.19 -27.04
C VAL A 161 13.15 9.78 -28.00
N MET A 162 13.10 10.38 -29.21
CA MET A 162 12.14 10.00 -30.25
C MET A 162 12.28 8.53 -30.68
N ARG A 163 13.50 8.01 -30.85
CA ARG A 163 13.72 6.59 -31.18
C ARG A 163 13.19 5.66 -30.09
N ARG A 164 13.40 5.97 -28.81
CA ARG A 164 12.87 5.19 -27.68
C ARG A 164 11.34 5.17 -27.68
N GLN A 165 10.71 6.33 -27.87
CA GLN A 165 9.24 6.44 -27.92
C GLN A 165 8.62 5.70 -29.11
N MET A 166 9.31 5.70 -30.26
CA MET A 166 8.92 4.89 -31.43
C MET A 166 9.07 3.40 -31.18
N GLN A 167 10.18 2.96 -30.54
CA GLN A 167 10.39 1.54 -30.18
C GLN A 167 9.32 1.03 -29.22
N ARG A 168 8.94 1.83 -28.22
CA ARG A 168 7.85 1.50 -27.28
C ARG A 168 6.53 1.24 -28.01
N ARG A 169 6.17 2.11 -28.95
CA ARG A 169 4.95 1.99 -29.75
C ARG A 169 5.01 0.85 -30.77
N ALA A 170 6.18 0.53 -31.30
CA ALA A 170 6.37 -0.61 -32.21
C ALA A 170 6.11 -1.97 -31.53
N ARG A 171 6.36 -2.09 -30.21
CA ARG A 171 6.06 -3.31 -29.43
C ARG A 171 4.56 -3.56 -29.27
N TRP A 172 3.73 -2.56 -29.51
CA TRP A 172 2.29 -2.59 -29.27
C TRP A 172 1.44 -3.18 -30.43
N GLY A 173 2.04 -3.55 -31.56
CA GLY A 173 1.34 -4.30 -32.61
C GLY A 173 1.76 -3.97 -34.04
N SER A 174 2.48 -4.90 -34.65
CA SER A 174 3.07 -4.83 -36.00
C SER A 174 2.08 -4.97 -37.17
N SER A 175 0.83 -4.51 -37.05
CA SER A 175 -0.14 -4.57 -38.18
C SER A 175 -1.28 -3.55 -38.18
N ARG A 176 -1.39 -2.65 -37.18
CA ARG A 176 -2.56 -1.73 -37.06
C ARG A 176 -2.24 -0.24 -36.94
N VAL A 177 -0.98 0.15 -36.77
CA VAL A 177 -0.62 1.56 -36.57
C VAL A 177 0.19 2.04 -37.78
N ASP A 178 -0.32 3.07 -38.46
CA ASP A 178 0.42 3.80 -39.48
C ASP A 178 1.70 4.36 -38.87
N VAL A 179 2.85 4.14 -39.52
CA VAL A 179 4.16 4.58 -39.04
C VAL A 179 4.18 6.11 -38.85
N ASP A 180 3.47 6.84 -39.71
CA ASP A 180 3.39 8.29 -39.61
C ASP A 180 2.49 8.75 -38.44
N ASP A 181 1.40 8.04 -38.15
CA ASP A 181 0.57 8.29 -36.96
C ASP A 181 1.37 7.98 -35.67
N ALA A 182 2.06 6.84 -35.63
CA ALA A 182 2.93 6.49 -34.50
C ALA A 182 4.01 7.56 -34.26
N ARG A 183 4.60 8.09 -35.33
CA ARG A 183 5.61 9.16 -35.30
C ARG A 183 5.04 10.46 -34.75
N GLN A 184 3.87 10.88 -35.22
CA GLN A 184 3.19 12.09 -34.74
C GLN A 184 2.81 11.98 -33.26
N ARG A 185 2.29 10.83 -32.82
CA ARG A 185 1.99 10.57 -31.40
C ARG A 185 3.24 10.55 -30.53
N ALA A 186 4.32 9.92 -31.00
CA ALA A 186 5.60 9.96 -30.30
C ALA A 186 6.11 11.40 -30.15
N ALA A 187 6.05 12.20 -31.22
CA ALA A 187 6.47 13.59 -31.21
C ALA A 187 5.65 14.45 -30.25
N ARG A 188 4.32 14.29 -30.22
CA ARG A 188 3.43 14.97 -29.27
C ARG A 188 3.69 14.58 -27.82
N CYS A 189 3.95 13.30 -27.56
CA CYS A 189 4.32 12.81 -26.25
C CYS A 189 5.62 13.46 -25.75
N VAL A 190 6.68 13.44 -26.56
CA VAL A 190 7.96 14.08 -26.21
C VAL A 190 7.81 15.60 -26.07
N ALA A 191 7.04 16.24 -26.96
CA ALA A 191 6.76 17.67 -26.89
C ALA A 191 6.06 18.05 -25.59
N ASN A 192 5.11 17.24 -25.14
CA ASN A 192 4.38 17.48 -23.90
C ASN A 192 5.33 17.53 -22.69
N TYR A 193 6.17 16.50 -22.51
CA TYR A 193 7.19 16.51 -21.46
C TYR A 193 8.18 17.67 -21.59
N ALA A 194 8.61 18.00 -22.82
CA ALA A 194 9.54 19.12 -23.01
C ALA A 194 8.93 20.48 -22.64
N VAL A 195 7.64 20.71 -22.97
CA VAL A 195 6.93 21.92 -22.54
C VAL A 195 6.73 21.96 -21.03
N GLN A 196 6.47 20.83 -20.39
CA GLN A 196 6.44 20.73 -18.92
C GLN A 196 7.80 21.09 -18.31
N GLY A 197 8.90 20.67 -18.93
CA GLY A 197 10.26 21.08 -18.57
C GLY A 197 10.45 22.60 -18.60
N ASP A 198 10.05 23.23 -19.70
CA ASP A 198 10.09 24.69 -19.83
C ASP A 198 9.22 25.39 -18.77
N LEU A 199 8.04 24.84 -18.48
CA LEU A 199 7.13 25.35 -17.45
C LEU A 199 7.77 25.34 -16.06
N VAL A 200 8.45 24.25 -15.70
CA VAL A 200 9.17 24.12 -14.42
C VAL A 200 10.32 25.13 -14.33
N VAL A 201 11.16 25.22 -15.38
CA VAL A 201 12.35 26.09 -15.40
C VAL A 201 11.96 27.56 -15.42
N ALA A 202 11.09 27.97 -16.35
CA ALA A 202 10.72 29.37 -16.48
C ALA A 202 9.77 29.85 -15.38
N GLY A 203 8.96 28.97 -14.80
CA GLY A 203 8.18 29.28 -13.59
C GLY A 203 9.04 29.41 -12.32
N ARG A 204 10.33 29.02 -12.38
CA ARG A 204 11.30 29.06 -11.27
C ARG A 204 10.84 28.18 -10.09
N ALA A 205 10.49 26.94 -10.38
CA ALA A 205 10.23 25.94 -9.34
C ALA A 205 11.39 25.87 -8.35
N ALA A 206 11.08 25.66 -7.06
CA ALA A 206 12.10 25.39 -6.05
C ALA A 206 12.82 24.06 -6.30
N GLY A 207 12.11 23.10 -6.90
CA GLY A 207 12.68 21.84 -7.33
C GLY A 207 11.65 21.01 -8.08
N TYR A 208 12.13 20.05 -8.84
CA TYR A 208 11.33 19.10 -9.60
C TYR A 208 11.50 17.70 -9.02
N LEU A 209 10.41 17.19 -8.44
CA LEU A 209 10.32 15.86 -7.85
C LEU A 209 10.06 14.86 -8.99
N SER A 210 11.12 14.38 -9.63
CA SER A 210 11.00 13.40 -10.71
C SER A 210 10.51 12.06 -10.16
N TRP A 211 9.62 11.40 -10.90
CA TRP A 211 9.10 10.07 -10.56
C TRP A 211 9.62 8.97 -11.51
N SER A 212 10.45 9.32 -12.49
CA SER A 212 11.02 8.38 -13.45
C SER A 212 12.34 8.89 -14.03
N GLU A 213 13.36 8.02 -14.07
CA GLU A 213 14.65 8.32 -14.70
C GLU A 213 14.53 8.69 -16.20
N GLU A 214 13.46 8.26 -16.86
CA GLU A 214 13.24 8.50 -18.28
C GLU A 214 12.59 9.85 -18.58
N GLU A 215 11.97 10.45 -17.59
CA GLU A 215 11.26 11.72 -17.70
C GLU A 215 12.24 12.89 -17.85
N ILE A 216 13.29 12.92 -17.02
CA ILE A 216 14.28 14.02 -17.00
C ILE A 216 14.92 14.24 -18.38
N PRO A 217 15.45 13.21 -19.08
CA PRO A 217 16.02 13.41 -20.42
C PRO A 217 14.98 13.84 -21.45
N THR A 218 13.70 13.52 -21.24
CA THR A 218 12.59 13.90 -22.13
C THR A 218 12.17 15.36 -21.92
N MET A 219 12.10 15.81 -20.66
CA MET A 219 11.86 17.21 -20.31
C MET A 219 13.03 18.12 -20.72
N ALA A 220 14.26 17.61 -20.64
CA ALA A 220 15.49 18.33 -20.96
C ALA A 220 15.74 18.52 -22.47
N VAL A 221 14.88 17.98 -23.35
CA VAL A 221 15.13 17.95 -24.81
C VAL A 221 15.35 19.35 -25.39
N PHE A 222 14.62 20.35 -24.91
CA PHE A 222 14.72 21.73 -25.39
C PHE A 222 15.31 22.70 -24.37
N ASP A 223 15.22 22.41 -23.08
CA ASP A 223 15.86 23.18 -22.01
C ASP A 223 16.62 22.27 -21.03
N PRO A 224 17.96 22.16 -21.15
CA PRO A 224 18.75 21.28 -20.31
C PRO A 224 18.81 21.74 -18.84
N ARG A 225 18.40 22.98 -18.53
CA ARG A 225 18.42 23.53 -17.16
C ARG A 225 17.43 22.82 -16.23
N ILE A 226 16.53 22.00 -16.76
CA ILE A 226 15.67 21.15 -15.92
C ILE A 226 16.52 20.27 -14.99
N ALA A 227 17.68 19.78 -15.47
CA ALA A 227 18.58 18.95 -14.67
C ALA A 227 19.11 19.67 -13.42
N ASP A 228 19.22 21.01 -13.47
CA ASP A 228 19.70 21.83 -12.35
C ASP A 228 18.66 21.98 -11.23
N VAL A 229 17.39 21.67 -11.51
CA VAL A 229 16.29 21.79 -10.55
C VAL A 229 15.70 20.44 -10.16
N VAL A 230 16.19 19.31 -10.70
CA VAL A 230 15.77 17.98 -10.28
C VAL A 230 16.15 17.76 -8.81
N VAL A 231 15.18 17.30 -8.03
CA VAL A 231 15.41 16.76 -6.70
C VAL A 231 15.61 15.26 -6.84
N ASP A 232 16.77 14.78 -6.41
CA ASP A 232 17.03 13.35 -6.27
C ASP A 232 16.15 12.80 -5.15
N LEU A 233 14.97 12.31 -5.51
CA LEU A 233 14.18 11.52 -4.58
C LEU A 233 14.98 10.27 -4.25
N PRO A 234 15.11 9.91 -2.96
CA PRO A 234 15.67 8.62 -2.62
C PRO A 234 14.81 7.58 -3.31
N SER A 235 15.39 6.88 -4.28
CA SER A 235 14.86 5.59 -4.67
C SER A 235 14.80 4.80 -3.37
N PRO A 236 13.63 4.24 -2.97
CA PRO A 236 13.59 3.41 -1.77
C PRO A 236 14.56 2.27 -2.04
N ILE A 237 15.79 2.40 -1.52
CA ILE A 237 16.75 1.31 -1.52
C ILE A 237 16.04 0.26 -0.68
N PRO A 238 15.72 -0.91 -1.24
CA PRO A 238 15.08 -1.95 -0.46
C PRO A 238 16.03 -2.26 0.69
N ALA A 239 15.63 -1.94 1.92
CA ALA A 239 16.25 -2.60 3.05
C ALA A 239 15.92 -4.09 2.88
N SER A 240 16.92 -4.97 2.85
CA SER A 240 16.64 -6.40 2.80
C SER A 240 15.85 -6.80 4.06
N GLY A 241 14.56 -7.10 3.92
CA GLY A 241 13.71 -7.51 5.05
C GLY A 241 12.21 -7.35 4.81
N SER A 242 11.41 -7.98 5.68
CA SER A 242 9.95 -8.00 5.62
C SER A 242 9.30 -6.62 5.65
N ARG A 243 9.90 -5.66 6.37
CA ARG A 243 9.38 -4.29 6.45
C ARG A 243 9.40 -3.57 5.10
N ALA A 244 10.53 -3.62 4.39
CA ALA A 244 10.66 -2.99 3.09
C ALA A 244 9.69 -3.60 2.08
N LEU A 245 9.55 -4.93 2.09
CA LEU A 245 8.60 -5.64 1.24
C LEU A 245 7.17 -5.12 1.40
N VAL A 246 6.72 -4.95 2.64
CA VAL A 246 5.39 -4.42 2.95
C VAL A 246 5.28 -2.95 2.55
N ASP A 247 6.30 -2.15 2.87
CA ASP A 247 6.26 -0.71 2.60
C ASP A 247 6.20 -0.39 1.10
N GLU A 248 6.86 -1.20 0.28
CA GLU A 248 6.86 -1.17 -1.19
C GLU A 248 5.57 -1.69 -1.82
N ALA A 249 4.87 -2.62 -1.18
CA ALA A 249 3.65 -3.18 -1.75
C ALA A 249 2.40 -2.37 -1.41
N LEU A 250 2.30 -1.87 -0.17
CA LEU A 250 1.10 -1.19 0.29
C LEU A 250 1.01 0.24 -0.26
N PRO A 251 -0.19 0.80 -0.45
CA PRO A 251 -0.36 2.22 -0.71
C PRO A 251 0.19 3.05 0.47
N PRO A 252 0.91 4.15 0.24
CA PRO A 252 1.28 5.08 1.31
C PRO A 252 0.04 5.79 1.84
N GLY A 253 0.16 6.32 3.07
CA GLY A 253 -0.91 7.06 3.72
C GLY A 253 -1.24 6.53 5.11
N PRO A 254 -1.93 7.34 5.93
CA PRO A 254 -2.26 6.98 7.32
C PRO A 254 -3.28 5.83 7.40
N ARG A 255 -4.06 5.60 6.34
CA ARG A 255 -5.10 4.58 6.29
C ARG A 255 -4.60 3.16 6.55
N TRP A 256 -3.37 2.85 6.12
CA TRP A 256 -2.76 1.53 6.23
C TRP A 256 -1.57 1.51 7.20
N ALA A 257 -1.46 2.50 8.09
CA ALA A 257 -0.34 2.62 9.01
C ALA A 257 -0.22 1.38 9.92
N GLU A 258 -1.34 0.92 10.48
CA GLU A 258 -1.35 -0.28 11.33
C GLU A 258 -0.96 -1.54 10.54
N LEU A 259 -1.46 -1.72 9.31
CA LEU A 259 -1.05 -2.84 8.46
C LEU A 259 0.46 -2.80 8.13
N ARG A 260 1.03 -1.62 7.88
CA ARG A 260 2.48 -1.44 7.65
C ARG A 260 3.32 -1.77 8.88
N GLU A 261 2.81 -1.51 10.08
CA GLU A 261 3.46 -1.92 11.33
C GLU A 261 3.34 -3.42 11.58
N THR A 262 2.16 -3.98 11.33
CA THR A 262 1.82 -5.34 11.75
C THR A 262 2.24 -6.41 10.76
N LEU A 263 2.02 -6.23 9.46
CA LEU A 263 2.31 -7.25 8.45
C LEU A 263 3.80 -7.67 8.38
N PRO A 264 4.81 -6.80 8.58
CA PRO A 264 6.21 -7.22 8.61
C PRO A 264 6.50 -8.22 9.73
N LEU A 265 5.90 -8.02 10.91
CA LEU A 265 6.04 -8.93 12.05
C LEU A 265 5.47 -10.30 11.70
N TYR A 266 4.32 -10.32 11.01
CA TYR A 266 3.70 -11.54 10.52
C TYR A 266 4.64 -12.30 9.58
N LEU A 267 5.34 -11.60 8.68
CA LEU A 267 6.30 -12.20 7.75
C LEU A 267 7.56 -12.73 8.44
N ASP A 268 8.07 -12.01 9.45
CA ASP A 268 9.25 -12.41 10.26
C ASP A 268 8.96 -13.63 11.17
N ASP A 269 7.69 -13.86 11.47
CA ASP A 269 7.23 -15.00 12.23
C ASP A 269 7.12 -16.27 11.36
N LEU A 270 6.85 -16.15 10.04
CA LEU A 270 6.58 -17.29 9.16
C LEU A 270 7.60 -18.43 9.21
N PRO A 271 8.92 -18.20 9.25
CA PRO A 271 9.88 -19.31 9.31
C PRO A 271 9.76 -20.19 10.58
N ARG A 272 9.14 -19.66 11.64
CA ARG A 272 8.89 -20.35 12.92
C ARG A 272 7.49 -21.00 12.96
N THR A 273 6.68 -20.76 11.94
CA THR A 273 5.31 -21.24 11.88
C THR A 273 5.24 -22.65 11.26
N PRO A 274 4.28 -23.48 11.69
CA PRO A 274 4.01 -24.77 11.05
C PRO A 274 3.39 -24.58 9.66
N GLY A 275 3.40 -25.65 8.85
CA GLY A 275 2.93 -25.62 7.47
C GLY A 275 4.07 -25.46 6.46
N ALA A 276 3.79 -25.77 5.20
CA ALA A 276 4.75 -25.61 4.12
C ALA A 276 4.88 -24.11 3.77
N VAL A 277 5.97 -23.49 4.21
CA VAL A 277 6.33 -22.14 3.79
C VAL A 277 6.88 -22.22 2.37
N ALA A 278 6.18 -21.60 1.42
CA ALA A 278 6.64 -21.50 0.03
C ALA A 278 7.79 -20.46 -0.06
N PRO A 279 9.05 -20.87 -0.33
CA PRO A 279 10.17 -19.95 -0.35
C PRO A 279 10.01 -18.89 -1.46
N GLY A 280 10.32 -17.63 -1.14
CA GLY A 280 10.28 -16.54 -2.11
C GLY A 280 8.88 -16.01 -2.45
N LEU A 281 7.81 -16.60 -1.94
CA LEU A 281 6.43 -16.21 -2.26
C LEU A 281 5.95 -14.94 -1.54
N ALA A 282 6.62 -14.55 -0.45
CA ALA A 282 6.20 -13.41 0.37
C ALA A 282 6.02 -12.14 -0.48
N ALA A 283 6.93 -11.87 -1.41
CA ALA A 283 6.86 -10.70 -2.27
C ALA A 283 5.60 -10.70 -3.15
N ASP A 284 5.30 -11.81 -3.80
CA ASP A 284 4.15 -11.92 -4.70
C ASP A 284 2.83 -11.84 -3.93
N ALA A 285 2.73 -12.50 -2.77
CA ALA A 285 1.53 -12.47 -1.94
C ALA A 285 1.26 -11.07 -1.39
N VAL A 286 2.30 -10.41 -0.85
CA VAL A 286 2.21 -9.05 -0.30
C VAL A 286 1.93 -8.04 -1.40
N ALA A 287 2.52 -8.18 -2.59
CA ALA A 287 2.22 -7.35 -3.75
C ALA A 287 0.78 -7.53 -4.25
N ALA A 288 0.28 -8.76 -4.34
CA ALA A 288 -1.10 -9.05 -4.76
C ALA A 288 -2.12 -8.45 -3.78
N VAL A 289 -1.88 -8.57 -2.47
CA VAL A 289 -2.70 -7.93 -1.44
C VAL A 289 -2.58 -6.40 -1.49
N GLY A 290 -1.37 -5.87 -1.70
CA GLY A 290 -1.15 -4.43 -1.91
C GLY A 290 -1.95 -3.87 -3.09
N LYS A 291 -2.08 -4.64 -4.18
CA LYS A 291 -2.96 -4.31 -5.31
C LYS A 291 -4.43 -4.31 -4.91
N ILE A 292 -4.90 -5.27 -4.10
CA ILE A 292 -6.27 -5.24 -3.57
C ILE A 292 -6.54 -3.95 -2.78
N LEU A 293 -5.57 -3.49 -1.99
CA LEU A 293 -5.69 -2.29 -1.16
C LEU A 293 -5.45 -0.99 -1.93
N THR A 294 -4.94 -1.08 -3.16
CA THR A 294 -4.74 0.07 -4.04
C THR A 294 -6.04 0.39 -4.77
N PRO A 295 -6.60 1.61 -4.64
CA PRO A 295 -7.81 1.98 -5.34
C PRO A 295 -7.74 1.66 -6.84
N GLY A 296 -8.61 0.74 -7.26
CA GLY A 296 -8.80 0.18 -8.60
C GLY A 296 -7.71 -0.72 -9.19
N LEU A 297 -6.78 -1.24 -8.38
CA LEU A 297 -6.13 -2.52 -8.70
C LEU A 297 -6.85 -3.69 -8.01
N VAL A 298 -8.03 -3.46 -7.43
CA VAL A 298 -8.81 -4.46 -6.68
C VAL A 298 -9.01 -5.73 -7.50
N GLU A 299 -9.48 -5.62 -8.74
CA GLU A 299 -9.74 -6.77 -9.62
C GLU A 299 -8.45 -7.47 -10.06
N VAL A 300 -7.37 -6.71 -10.26
CA VAL A 300 -6.04 -7.26 -10.60
C VAL A 300 -5.48 -8.06 -9.43
N GLY A 301 -5.52 -7.47 -8.23
CA GLY A 301 -5.12 -8.14 -7.00
C GLY A 301 -6.00 -9.35 -6.67
N GLU A 302 -7.31 -9.27 -6.90
CA GLU A 302 -8.25 -10.40 -6.76
C GLU A 302 -7.87 -11.54 -7.70
N ALA A 303 -7.60 -11.24 -8.98
CA ALA A 303 -7.18 -12.23 -9.96
C ALA A 303 -5.84 -12.86 -9.60
N GLU A 304 -4.88 -12.07 -9.11
CA GLU A 304 -3.57 -12.57 -8.67
C GLU A 304 -3.67 -13.43 -7.42
N VAL A 305 -4.39 -12.99 -6.38
CA VAL A 305 -4.63 -13.80 -5.18
C VAL A 305 -5.38 -15.09 -5.55
N THR A 306 -6.35 -15.03 -6.46
CA THR A 306 -7.07 -16.22 -6.94
C THR A 306 -6.13 -17.17 -7.68
N ALA A 307 -5.27 -16.65 -8.55
CA ALA A 307 -4.29 -17.44 -9.28
C ALA A 307 -3.26 -18.08 -8.34
N LEU A 308 -2.68 -17.32 -7.41
CA LEU A 308 -1.81 -17.83 -6.35
C LEU A 308 -2.52 -18.92 -5.54
N ASN A 309 -3.75 -18.67 -5.11
CA ASN A 309 -4.55 -19.64 -4.36
C ASN A 309 -4.80 -20.94 -5.15
N ALA A 310 -4.89 -20.87 -6.48
CA ALA A 310 -5.09 -22.02 -7.37
C ALA A 310 -3.82 -22.84 -7.62
N ILE A 311 -2.67 -22.20 -7.80
CA ILE A 311 -1.42 -22.89 -8.20
C ILE A 311 -0.61 -23.41 -7.02
N LEU A 312 -0.70 -22.77 -5.85
CA LEU A 312 0.11 -23.13 -4.70
C LEU A 312 -0.36 -24.45 -4.06
N PRO A 313 0.55 -25.28 -3.52
CA PRO A 313 0.20 -26.51 -2.82
C PRO A 313 -0.64 -26.19 -1.58
N GLY A 314 -1.67 -26.99 -1.26
CA GLY A 314 -2.54 -26.74 -0.12
C GLY A 314 -3.92 -27.41 -0.27
N GLY A 315 -4.51 -27.76 0.87
CA GLY A 315 -5.77 -28.51 0.94
C GLY A 315 -7.01 -27.68 0.56
N PRO A 316 -8.12 -28.35 0.19
CA PRO A 316 -9.43 -27.74 -0.01
C PRO A 316 -9.84 -26.74 1.08
N THR A 317 -9.54 -27.03 2.35
CA THR A 317 -9.96 -26.19 3.49
C THR A 317 -9.25 -24.83 3.48
N ASN A 318 -7.92 -24.82 3.32
CA ASN A 318 -7.16 -23.56 3.20
C ASN A 318 -7.58 -22.74 1.97
N ARG A 319 -7.83 -23.41 0.83
CA ARG A 319 -8.29 -22.73 -0.40
C ARG A 319 -9.68 -22.11 -0.24
N ALA A 320 -10.58 -22.78 0.47
CA ALA A 320 -11.90 -22.25 0.81
C ALA A 320 -11.76 -21.02 1.72
N ARG A 321 -10.86 -21.07 2.70
CA ARG A 321 -10.62 -19.95 3.60
C ARG A 321 -10.05 -18.72 2.89
N VAL A 322 -9.06 -18.88 2.02
CA VAL A 322 -8.53 -17.74 1.24
C VAL A 322 -9.64 -17.09 0.42
N ARG A 323 -10.54 -17.89 -0.19
CA ARG A 323 -11.70 -17.36 -0.92
C ARG A 323 -12.66 -16.60 -0.01
N GLU A 324 -13.01 -17.16 1.14
CA GLU A 324 -13.90 -16.50 2.12
C GLU A 324 -13.31 -15.16 2.60
N LEU A 325 -12.01 -15.13 2.93
CA LEU A 325 -11.32 -13.91 3.35
C LEU A 325 -11.24 -12.88 2.24
N LEU A 326 -10.95 -13.33 1.01
CA LEU A 326 -10.94 -12.47 -0.17
C LEU A 326 -12.33 -11.89 -0.44
N ASP A 327 -13.37 -12.70 -0.43
CA ASP A 327 -14.76 -12.26 -0.59
C ASP A 327 -15.15 -11.26 0.51
N GLY A 328 -14.74 -11.51 1.75
CA GLY A 328 -14.93 -10.61 2.88
C GLY A 328 -14.22 -9.27 2.68
N LEU A 329 -12.95 -9.29 2.28
CA LEU A 329 -12.13 -8.11 2.00
C LEU A 329 -12.75 -7.27 0.88
N LEU A 330 -13.10 -7.91 -0.24
CA LEU A 330 -13.78 -7.26 -1.36
C LEU A 330 -15.14 -6.69 -0.94
N GLY A 331 -15.88 -7.42 -0.11
CA GLY A 331 -17.14 -6.97 0.46
C GLY A 331 -17.01 -5.68 1.27
N LEU A 332 -15.96 -5.59 2.11
CA LEU A 332 -15.66 -4.38 2.89
C LEU A 332 -15.24 -3.21 2.00
N LEU A 333 -14.36 -3.44 1.02
CA LEU A 333 -13.91 -2.40 0.10
C LEU A 333 -15.06 -1.84 -0.75
N ARG A 334 -16.02 -2.69 -1.16
CA ARG A 334 -17.22 -2.28 -1.90
C ARG A 334 -18.20 -1.44 -1.08
N GLN A 335 -18.24 -1.63 0.25
CA GLN A 335 -19.14 -0.88 1.15
C GLN A 335 -18.69 0.57 1.36
N GLY A 336 -17.49 0.94 0.93
CA GLY A 336 -16.94 2.28 1.08
C GLY A 336 -16.27 2.51 2.45
N PRO A 337 -15.68 3.71 2.65
CA PRO A 337 -14.86 4.00 3.82
C PRO A 337 -15.74 4.14 5.08
N ASP A 338 -15.87 3.07 5.85
CA ASP A 338 -16.23 3.13 7.26
C ASP A 338 -14.93 3.15 8.08
N PRO A 339 -14.53 4.31 8.65
CA PRO A 339 -13.33 4.40 9.49
C PRO A 339 -13.34 3.41 10.65
N GLY A 340 -14.53 3.03 11.15
CA GLY A 340 -14.69 2.06 12.23
C GLY A 340 -14.46 0.60 11.81
N ARG A 341 -14.19 0.34 10.53
CA ARG A 341 -13.97 -1.01 9.97
C ARG A 341 -12.64 -1.16 9.22
N VAL A 342 -11.77 -0.15 9.22
CA VAL A 342 -10.45 -0.25 8.56
C VAL A 342 -9.63 -1.42 9.12
N TRP A 343 -9.71 -1.65 10.43
CA TRP A 343 -9.06 -2.79 11.08
C TRP A 343 -9.50 -4.16 10.52
N LEU A 344 -10.74 -4.32 10.01
CA LEU A 344 -11.20 -5.56 9.37
C LEU A 344 -10.49 -5.79 8.04
N VAL A 345 -10.24 -4.70 7.31
CA VAL A 345 -9.48 -4.74 6.05
C VAL A 345 -8.06 -5.19 6.34
N ASP A 346 -7.43 -4.63 7.37
CA ASP A 346 -6.09 -5.02 7.81
C ASP A 346 -6.06 -6.49 8.24
N GLU A 347 -7.05 -6.94 9.02
CA GLU A 347 -7.17 -8.34 9.46
C GLU A 347 -7.28 -9.30 8.26
N PHE A 348 -8.13 -9.01 7.29
CA PHE A 348 -8.26 -9.85 6.10
C PHE A 348 -7.01 -9.81 5.21
N ALA A 349 -6.41 -8.63 5.02
CA ALA A 349 -5.17 -8.48 4.24
C ALA A 349 -4.02 -9.32 4.83
N ARG A 350 -3.83 -9.26 6.16
CA ARG A 350 -2.86 -10.11 6.85
C ARG A 350 -3.17 -11.58 6.64
N LYS A 351 -4.40 -12.01 6.95
CA LYS A 351 -4.82 -13.42 6.86
C LYS A 351 -4.71 -14.00 5.46
N ILE A 352 -5.09 -13.26 4.43
CA ILE A 352 -4.91 -13.68 3.03
C ILE A 352 -3.42 -13.87 2.76
N THR A 353 -2.59 -12.87 3.12
CA THR A 353 -1.15 -12.88 2.83
C THR A 353 -0.51 -14.17 3.29
N ALA A 354 -0.68 -14.58 4.55
CA ALA A 354 0.00 -15.79 4.97
C ALA A 354 -0.79 -17.10 4.87
N HIS A 355 -2.10 -17.11 4.60
CA HIS A 355 -2.73 -18.33 4.07
C HIS A 355 -2.25 -18.66 2.64
N LEU A 356 -1.70 -17.67 1.92
CA LEU A 356 -0.99 -17.90 0.67
C LEU A 356 0.44 -18.40 0.93
N ILE A 357 1.16 -17.84 1.90
CA ILE A 357 2.59 -18.15 2.14
C ILE A 357 2.81 -19.42 2.98
N ALA A 358 2.12 -19.54 4.12
CA ALA A 358 2.16 -20.69 5.01
C ALA A 358 0.96 -21.59 4.70
N ARG A 359 1.20 -22.66 3.92
CA ARG A 359 0.14 -23.55 3.46
C ARG A 359 0.15 -24.88 4.17
N TYR A 360 -1.02 -25.26 4.64
CA TYR A 360 -1.30 -26.57 5.18
C TYR A 360 -2.07 -27.40 4.15
N ASP A 361 -1.80 -28.70 4.13
CA ASP A 361 -2.82 -29.63 3.65
C ASP A 361 -3.86 -29.91 4.75
N ASP A 362 -4.93 -30.63 4.40
CA ASP A 362 -6.02 -30.89 5.34
C ASP A 362 -5.59 -31.84 6.48
N GLU A 363 -4.52 -32.63 6.32
CA GLU A 363 -3.99 -33.52 7.36
C GLU A 363 -3.13 -32.74 8.36
N ASP A 364 -2.22 -31.89 7.87
CA ASP A 364 -1.41 -30.98 8.68
C ASP A 364 -2.30 -30.09 9.56
N ILE A 365 -3.44 -29.68 9.00
CA ILE A 365 -4.49 -28.93 9.69
C ILE A 365 -5.00 -29.69 10.94
N GLU A 366 -5.35 -30.96 10.80
CA GLU A 366 -5.88 -31.74 11.92
C GLU A 366 -4.80 -32.05 12.95
N VAL A 367 -3.56 -32.31 12.49
CA VAL A 367 -2.40 -32.54 13.36
C VAL A 367 -2.11 -31.30 14.21
N GLU A 368 -2.10 -30.11 13.61
CA GLU A 368 -1.88 -28.87 14.32
C GLU A 368 -3.00 -28.56 15.32
N HIS A 369 -4.25 -28.90 14.97
CA HIS A 369 -5.37 -28.79 15.91
C HIS A 369 -5.22 -29.66 17.13
N ALA A 370 -4.87 -30.93 16.92
CA ALA A 370 -4.63 -31.86 18.01
C ALA A 370 -3.47 -31.36 18.89
N ARG A 371 -2.38 -30.90 18.28
CA ARG A 371 -1.22 -30.35 19.01
C ARG A 371 -1.60 -29.14 19.86
N HIS A 372 -2.34 -28.20 19.28
CA HIS A 372 -2.76 -27.00 20.00
C HIS A 372 -3.66 -27.33 21.20
N ARG A 373 -4.63 -28.24 21.03
CA ARG A 373 -5.47 -28.69 22.15
C ARG A 373 -4.64 -29.26 23.30
N LEU A 374 -3.65 -30.10 23.00
CA LEU A 374 -2.76 -30.67 24.01
C LEU A 374 -1.98 -29.60 24.78
N ILE A 375 -1.50 -28.55 24.08
CA ILE A 375 -0.77 -27.44 24.71
C ILE A 375 -1.70 -26.61 25.61
N VAL A 376 -2.91 -26.31 25.14
CA VAL A 376 -3.92 -25.60 25.95
C VAL A 376 -4.27 -26.40 27.19
N ASP A 377 -4.53 -27.71 27.05
CA ASP A 377 -4.83 -28.57 28.18
C ASP A 377 -3.67 -28.61 29.20
N ALA A 378 -2.43 -28.66 28.71
CA ALA A 378 -1.23 -28.61 29.57
C ALA A 378 -1.07 -27.25 30.27
N LEU A 379 -1.36 -26.14 29.60
CA LEU A 379 -1.38 -24.81 30.21
C LEU A 379 -2.46 -24.72 31.28
N VAL A 380 -3.66 -25.25 31.01
CA VAL A 380 -4.76 -25.29 31.98
C VAL A 380 -4.38 -26.11 33.22
N GLU A 381 -3.74 -27.27 33.03
CA GLU A 381 -3.29 -28.13 34.13
C GLU A 381 -2.17 -27.49 34.96
N ALA A 382 -1.22 -26.82 34.30
CA ALA A 382 -0.12 -26.12 34.97
C ALA A 382 -0.58 -24.83 35.67
N PHE A 383 -1.75 -24.29 35.32
CA PHE A 383 -2.23 -23.02 35.82
C PHE A 383 -2.77 -23.13 37.26
N PRO A 384 -2.25 -22.32 38.20
CA PRO A 384 -2.64 -22.40 39.60
C PRO A 384 -4.09 -21.93 39.82
N ALA A 385 -4.91 -22.82 40.39
CA ALA A 385 -6.36 -22.62 40.59
C ALA A 385 -6.73 -21.54 41.62
N ASP A 386 -5.76 -21.06 42.39
CA ASP A 386 -5.92 -20.12 43.50
C ASP A 386 -5.62 -18.65 43.13
N GLN A 387 -5.26 -18.36 41.88
CA GLN A 387 -4.91 -17.02 41.48
C GLN A 387 -6.09 -16.17 41.01
N GLN A 388 -6.09 -14.88 41.37
CA GLN A 388 -6.98 -13.86 40.80
C GLN A 388 -6.56 -13.48 39.37
N VAL A 389 -6.30 -14.46 38.51
CA VAL A 389 -5.96 -14.26 37.10
C VAL A 389 -6.69 -15.30 36.25
N ALA A 390 -7.27 -14.87 35.14
CA ALA A 390 -7.85 -15.75 34.13
C ALA A 390 -6.89 -15.85 32.95
N LEU A 391 -6.69 -17.05 32.40
CA LEU A 391 -6.03 -17.21 31.11
C LEU A 391 -7.09 -17.23 30.02
N VAL A 392 -6.91 -16.38 29.04
CA VAL A 392 -7.72 -16.39 27.83
C VAL A 392 -6.83 -16.63 26.62
N LEU A 393 -7.34 -17.38 25.65
CA LEU A 393 -6.76 -17.39 24.32
C LEU A 393 -7.31 -16.21 23.55
N SER A 394 -6.46 -15.43 22.90
CA SER A 394 -6.87 -14.34 22.01
C SER A 394 -6.63 -14.62 20.54
N GLY A 395 -7.31 -13.83 19.70
CA GLY A 395 -7.10 -13.72 18.27
C GLY A 395 -7.58 -14.91 17.46
N SER A 396 -6.78 -15.32 16.48
CA SER A 396 -7.20 -16.22 15.40
C SER A 396 -7.64 -17.62 15.88
N LEU A 397 -7.20 -18.05 17.07
CA LEU A 397 -7.56 -19.33 17.69
C LEU A 397 -9.04 -19.47 18.09
N VAL A 398 -9.70 -18.38 18.47
CA VAL A 398 -11.14 -18.43 18.84
C VAL A 398 -12.01 -18.76 17.62
N SER A 399 -11.52 -18.40 16.43
CA SER A 399 -12.19 -18.63 15.14
C SER A 399 -11.69 -19.87 14.40
N ALA A 400 -10.84 -20.70 15.02
CA ALA A 400 -10.19 -21.84 14.40
C ALA A 400 -10.84 -23.24 14.60
N PRO A 401 -12.14 -23.44 14.96
CA PRO A 401 -12.65 -24.76 15.30
C PRO A 401 -12.82 -25.74 14.12
N ALA A 402 -12.44 -25.36 12.90
CA ALA A 402 -12.52 -26.21 11.70
C ALA A 402 -11.16 -26.42 11.03
N GLY A 403 -10.08 -26.40 11.81
CA GLY A 403 -8.78 -26.81 11.31
C GLY A 403 -8.10 -25.81 10.38
N VAL A 404 -8.65 -24.65 10.08
CA VAL A 404 -7.91 -23.64 9.30
C VAL A 404 -6.95 -22.90 10.21
N TRP A 405 -5.82 -23.55 10.50
CA TRP A 405 -4.71 -22.97 11.24
C TRP A 405 -4.16 -21.83 10.41
N HIS A 406 -4.29 -20.64 10.95
CA HIS A 406 -3.31 -19.63 10.63
C HIS A 406 -2.34 -19.53 11.81
N PRO A 407 -1.06 -19.87 11.65
CA PRO A 407 -0.06 -19.62 12.67
C PRO A 407 0.31 -18.15 12.56
N TYR A 408 -0.27 -17.29 13.38
CA TYR A 408 0.27 -15.94 13.55
C TYR A 408 0.58 -15.68 15.00
N LEU A 409 1.86 -15.45 15.19
CA LEU A 409 2.57 -15.48 16.44
C LEU A 409 2.43 -14.16 17.20
N SER A 410 1.97 -13.12 16.50
CA SER A 410 1.63 -11.81 17.04
C SER A 410 0.12 -11.60 17.24
N ASP A 411 -0.73 -12.57 16.88
CA ASP A 411 -2.17 -12.54 17.18
C ASP A 411 -2.69 -13.74 17.98
N ILE A 412 -1.87 -14.78 18.15
CA ILE A 412 -2.13 -15.93 19.01
C ILE A 412 -1.36 -15.75 20.31
N ASP A 413 -2.10 -15.33 21.34
CA ASP A 413 -1.53 -15.18 22.67
C ASP A 413 -2.32 -15.96 23.71
N VAL A 414 -1.57 -16.55 24.64
CA VAL A 414 -2.09 -16.82 25.97
C VAL A 414 -2.07 -15.49 26.70
N MET A 415 -3.24 -14.91 26.92
CA MET A 415 -3.40 -13.62 27.56
C MET A 415 -3.88 -13.81 29.01
N PRO A 416 -3.05 -13.50 30.02
CA PRO A 416 -3.48 -13.43 31.39
C PRO A 416 -4.20 -12.11 31.70
N VAL A 417 -5.43 -12.25 32.19
CA VAL A 417 -6.36 -11.16 32.51
C VAL A 417 -6.54 -11.05 34.02
N ARG A 418 -6.43 -9.84 34.57
CA ARG A 418 -6.69 -9.56 35.99
C ARG A 418 -7.61 -8.37 36.18
N ILE A 419 -8.28 -8.34 37.33
CA ILE A 419 -9.07 -7.17 37.74
C ILE A 419 -8.15 -6.03 38.17
N GLN A 420 -7.11 -6.36 38.96
CA GLN A 420 -6.22 -5.39 39.61
C GLN A 420 -4.77 -5.55 39.15
N THR A 421 -4.02 -4.46 39.29
CA THR A 421 -2.60 -4.41 38.96
C THR A 421 -1.80 -5.49 39.71
N PRO A 422 -1.06 -6.38 39.02
CA PRO A 422 -0.31 -7.46 39.66
C PRO A 422 0.98 -6.98 40.33
N THR A 423 1.45 -7.76 41.30
CA THR A 423 2.80 -7.65 41.85
C THR A 423 3.84 -8.29 40.92
N SER A 424 5.12 -7.92 41.07
CA SER A 424 6.22 -8.49 40.28
C SER A 424 6.40 -10.00 40.53
N ASP A 425 6.09 -10.48 41.72
CA ASP A 425 6.19 -11.90 42.08
C ASP A 425 5.11 -12.73 41.38
N GLU A 426 3.88 -12.21 41.27
CA GLU A 426 2.79 -12.87 40.56
C GLU A 426 3.06 -12.99 39.06
N VAL A 427 3.61 -11.93 38.47
CA VAL A 427 4.09 -11.95 37.08
C VAL A 427 5.16 -13.02 36.88
N THR A 428 6.15 -13.09 37.77
CA THR A 428 7.25 -14.04 37.66
C THR A 428 6.76 -15.47 37.82
N ALA A 429 5.87 -15.72 38.79
CA ALA A 429 5.25 -17.02 38.98
C ALA A 429 4.45 -17.48 37.75
N LEU A 430 3.74 -16.56 37.08
CA LEU A 430 3.03 -16.87 35.85
C LEU A 430 3.97 -17.20 34.70
N GLN A 431 5.06 -16.42 34.55
CA GLN A 431 6.09 -16.71 33.56
C GLN A 431 6.73 -18.08 33.81
N ASP A 432 7.02 -18.43 35.06
CA ASP A 432 7.56 -19.74 35.44
C ASP A 432 6.58 -20.89 35.15
N VAL A 433 5.27 -20.68 35.33
CA VAL A 433 4.24 -21.66 34.91
C VAL A 433 4.27 -21.85 33.40
N TYR A 434 4.28 -20.74 32.65
CA TYR A 434 4.30 -20.77 31.21
C TYR A 434 5.56 -21.46 30.67
N ASP A 435 6.74 -21.11 31.20
CA ASP A 435 8.05 -21.64 30.79
C ASP A 435 8.24 -23.13 31.07
N ARG A 436 7.50 -23.69 32.03
CA ARG A 436 7.49 -25.13 32.33
C ARG A 436 6.68 -25.97 31.35
N VAL A 437 5.78 -25.36 30.58
CA VAL A 437 4.97 -26.08 29.59
C VAL A 437 5.75 -26.21 28.28
N GLY A 438 5.96 -27.46 27.85
CA GLY A 438 6.57 -27.80 26.57
C GLY A 438 5.67 -27.35 25.42
N ARG A 439 5.92 -26.16 24.91
CA ARG A 439 5.14 -25.49 23.87
C ARG A 439 6.02 -25.17 22.66
N PRO A 440 5.44 -24.97 21.48
CA PRO A 440 6.17 -24.46 20.33
C PRO A 440 6.67 -23.03 20.59
N ASP A 441 7.83 -22.67 20.02
CA ASP A 441 8.48 -21.35 20.12
C ASP A 441 7.63 -20.19 19.58
N TRP A 442 6.50 -20.53 18.99
CA TRP A 442 5.60 -19.66 18.29
C TRP A 442 4.36 -19.31 19.13
N LEU A 443 4.07 -20.07 20.20
CA LEU A 443 3.03 -19.68 21.14
C LEU A 443 3.64 -18.69 22.15
N TYR A 444 3.06 -17.49 22.27
CA TYR A 444 3.54 -16.45 23.19
C TYR A 444 2.62 -16.28 24.40
N LEU A 445 3.22 -15.84 25.50
CA LEU A 445 2.50 -15.35 26.68
C LEU A 445 2.47 -13.84 26.58
N ASN A 446 1.29 -13.29 26.35
CA ASN A 446 1.13 -11.86 26.22
C ASN A 446 0.96 -11.21 27.58
N MET A 447 2.11 -10.88 28.16
CA MET A 447 2.26 -10.19 29.42
C MET A 447 2.06 -8.66 29.28
N GLY A 448 1.21 -8.20 28.36
CA GLY A 448 1.12 -6.79 27.99
C GLY A 448 2.20 -6.41 26.96
N SER A 449 1.79 -5.67 25.93
CA SER A 449 2.53 -5.52 24.67
C SER A 449 3.85 -4.74 24.82
N CYS A 450 4.97 -5.45 24.89
CA CYS A 450 6.30 -4.83 24.86
C CYS A 450 6.76 -4.43 23.45
N ILE A 451 6.19 -4.99 22.37
CA ILE A 451 6.66 -4.73 20.99
C ILE A 451 5.52 -4.69 19.94
N GLY A 452 4.31 -4.33 20.40
CA GLY A 452 3.34 -3.68 19.51
C GLY A 452 2.71 -4.50 18.37
N VAL A 453 2.36 -5.78 18.55
CA VAL A 453 1.13 -6.39 17.99
C VAL A 453 0.71 -7.52 18.92
N GLY A 454 -0.57 -7.51 19.31
CA GLY A 454 -1.14 -8.29 20.41
C GLY A 454 -1.43 -7.40 21.62
N GLY A 455 -2.57 -6.69 21.62
CA GLY A 455 -3.07 -5.91 22.75
C GLY A 455 -2.41 -4.53 22.91
N VAL A 456 -2.77 -3.63 22.00
CA VAL A 456 -2.43 -2.20 21.87
C VAL A 456 -1.97 -1.51 23.17
N THR A 457 -0.77 -0.94 23.07
CA THR A 457 0.08 -0.18 24.03
C THR A 457 -0.67 0.80 24.96
N GLU A 458 -0.19 1.28 26.12
CA GLU A 458 1.16 1.55 26.62
C GLU A 458 1.15 1.47 28.18
N GLU A 459 1.72 0.43 28.79
CA GLU A 459 2.51 0.63 30.03
C GLU A 459 3.47 -0.56 30.29
N PRO A 460 4.79 -0.40 30.12
CA PRO A 460 5.78 -1.44 30.43
C PRO A 460 5.96 -1.69 31.95
N ARG A 461 5.05 -1.20 32.79
CA ARG A 461 5.18 -1.25 34.26
C ARG A 461 4.49 -2.46 34.90
N SER A 462 3.37 -2.91 34.33
CA SER A 462 2.61 -4.06 34.83
C SER A 462 2.45 -5.07 33.70
N ARG A 463 3.21 -6.16 33.80
CA ARG A 463 3.33 -7.21 32.79
C ARG A 463 2.05 -8.08 32.62
N LEU A 464 0.82 -7.58 32.82
CA LEU A 464 -0.44 -8.33 32.57
C LEU A 464 -1.55 -7.37 32.10
N PHE A 465 -2.61 -7.89 31.47
CA PHE A 465 -3.80 -7.10 31.13
C PHE A 465 -4.66 -6.83 32.36
N VAL A 466 -4.86 -5.55 32.67
CA VAL A 466 -5.56 -5.11 33.89
C VAL A 466 -6.86 -4.38 33.55
N VAL A 467 -7.99 -4.94 34.00
CA VAL A 467 -9.35 -4.43 33.72
C VAL A 467 -9.57 -3.02 34.28
N GLU A 468 -9.08 -2.71 35.49
CA GLU A 468 -9.29 -1.38 36.12
C GLU A 468 -8.71 -0.21 35.32
N ARG A 469 -7.79 -0.50 34.39
CA ARG A 469 -7.10 0.47 33.55
C ARG A 469 -7.75 0.68 32.19
N ALA A 470 -8.84 -0.01 31.90
CA ALA A 470 -9.54 0.16 30.63
C ALA A 470 -10.07 1.59 30.41
N ALA A 471 -10.21 2.41 31.47
CA ALA A 471 -10.56 3.82 31.36
C ALA A 471 -9.42 4.68 30.77
N ASP A 472 -8.17 4.22 30.87
CA ASP A 472 -6.97 4.96 30.42
C ASP A 472 -6.77 4.88 28.90
N LEU A 473 -7.51 3.99 28.22
CA LEU A 473 -7.43 3.79 26.77
C LEU A 473 -7.97 5.00 26.01
N THR A 474 -7.22 5.45 24.99
CA THR A 474 -7.71 6.37 23.97
C THR A 474 -8.89 5.75 23.21
N ALA A 475 -9.65 6.58 22.48
CA ALA A 475 -10.79 6.11 21.71
C ALA A 475 -10.39 5.06 20.64
N ALA A 476 -9.22 5.24 20.00
CA ALA A 476 -8.72 4.30 19.00
C ALA A 476 -8.30 2.97 19.62
N GLU A 477 -7.54 3.02 20.72
CA GLU A 477 -7.12 1.82 21.46
C GLU A 477 -8.34 1.06 22.02
N ARG A 478 -9.36 1.76 22.51
CA ARG A 478 -10.60 1.14 23.00
C ARG A 478 -11.32 0.36 21.90
N VAL A 479 -11.42 0.90 20.68
CA VAL A 479 -12.05 0.20 19.55
C VAL A 479 -11.27 -1.07 19.21
N LEU A 480 -9.94 -0.97 19.13
CA LEU A 480 -9.07 -2.09 18.77
C LEU A 480 -9.03 -3.18 19.86
N ILE A 481 -8.91 -2.81 21.15
CA ILE A 481 -8.96 -3.75 22.27
C ILE A 481 -10.34 -4.42 22.38
N THR A 482 -11.43 -3.66 22.21
CA THR A 482 -12.79 -4.24 22.22
C THR A 482 -12.94 -5.28 21.12
N HIS A 483 -12.31 -5.09 19.96
CA HIS A 483 -12.29 -6.10 18.91
C HIS A 483 -11.47 -7.34 19.29
N LEU A 484 -10.22 -7.17 19.73
CA LEU A 484 -9.37 -8.29 20.15
C LEU A 484 -10.04 -9.10 21.27
N ALA A 485 -10.69 -8.42 22.21
CA ALA A 485 -11.44 -9.00 23.30
C ALA A 485 -12.73 -9.74 22.84
N ARG A 486 -13.31 -9.43 21.68
CA ARG A 486 -14.39 -10.26 21.08
C ARG A 486 -13.87 -11.60 20.59
N GLN A 487 -12.59 -11.67 20.27
CA GLN A 487 -11.91 -12.86 19.78
C GLN A 487 -11.11 -13.52 20.91
N THR A 488 -11.63 -13.49 22.14
CA THR A 488 -11.02 -14.21 23.27
C THR A 488 -11.93 -15.29 23.86
N ARG A 489 -11.31 -16.37 24.32
CA ARG A 489 -11.99 -17.49 24.98
C ARG A 489 -11.27 -17.81 26.29
N LEU A 490 -12.03 -17.89 27.38
CA LEU A 490 -11.52 -18.40 28.66
C LEU A 490 -11.01 -19.84 28.50
N ILE A 491 -9.78 -20.08 28.94
CA ILE A 491 -9.19 -21.41 29.01
C ILE A 491 -8.89 -21.86 30.44
N ALA A 492 -8.43 -20.97 31.33
CA ALA A 492 -8.15 -21.32 32.72
C ALA A 492 -8.46 -20.17 33.69
N GLY A 493 -8.60 -20.49 34.98
CA GLY A 493 -8.83 -19.51 36.05
C GLY A 493 -10.31 -19.12 36.25
N PRO A 494 -10.59 -18.12 37.10
CA PRO A 494 -11.94 -17.78 37.53
C PRO A 494 -12.79 -17.15 36.41
N PRO A 495 -13.99 -17.69 36.08
CA PRO A 495 -14.88 -17.11 35.08
C PRO A 495 -15.32 -15.67 35.40
N THR A 496 -15.38 -15.30 36.68
CA THR A 496 -15.76 -13.96 37.13
C THR A 496 -14.78 -12.88 36.67
N ILE A 497 -13.49 -13.21 36.55
CA ILE A 497 -12.46 -12.27 36.06
C ILE A 497 -12.61 -12.07 34.56
N TRP A 498 -12.89 -13.14 33.83
CA TRP A 498 -13.19 -13.08 32.40
C TRP A 498 -14.46 -12.27 32.12
N GLN A 499 -15.52 -12.50 32.90
CA GLN A 499 -16.76 -11.72 32.81
C GLN A 499 -16.53 -10.23 33.08
N ALA A 500 -15.76 -9.88 34.11
CA ALA A 500 -15.43 -8.48 34.40
C ALA A 500 -14.68 -7.82 33.23
N PHE A 501 -13.77 -8.54 32.58
CA PHE A 501 -13.10 -8.07 31.37
C PHE A 501 -14.09 -7.88 30.22
N CYS A 502 -14.97 -8.84 29.96
CA CYS A 502 -16.03 -8.71 28.95
C CYS A 502 -16.91 -7.48 29.21
N GLU A 503 -17.36 -7.29 30.44
CA GLU A 503 -18.26 -6.18 30.82
C GLU A 503 -17.61 -4.82 30.58
N VAL A 504 -16.36 -4.64 31.00
CA VAL A 504 -15.62 -3.38 30.81
C VAL A 504 -15.36 -3.06 29.35
N HIS A 505 -15.26 -4.08 28.50
CA HIS A 505 -15.12 -3.93 27.05
C HIS A 505 -16.47 -4.00 26.30
N GLY A 506 -17.62 -4.05 26.99
CA GLY A 506 -18.94 -4.05 26.37
C GLY A 506 -19.23 -5.29 25.52
N LEU A 507 -18.77 -6.45 25.98
CA LEU A 507 -18.91 -7.74 25.30
C LEU A 507 -20.01 -8.58 25.92
N ALA A 508 -20.69 -9.39 25.10
CA ALA A 508 -21.54 -10.46 25.61
C ALA A 508 -20.62 -11.59 26.11
N ALA A 509 -20.71 -11.90 27.41
CA ALA A 509 -19.88 -12.90 28.08
C ALA A 509 -20.24 -14.35 27.70
#